data_AF-A0A447U0L2-F1
#
_entry.id   AF-A0A447U0L2-F1
#
_cell.length_a   1.000
_cell.length_b   1.000
_cell.length_c   1.000
_cell.angle_alpha   90.00
_cell.angle_beta   90.00
_cell.angle_gamma   90.00
#
_symmetry.space_group_name_H-M   'P 1'
#
loop_
_entity.id
_entity.type
_entity.pdbx_description
1 polymer ?
#
loop_
_entity_poly.entity_id
_entity_poly.type
_entity_poly.pdbx_seq_one_letter_code
_entity_poly.pdbx_strand_id
1 'polypeptide(L)'
;MTTHSGLFNQVILHCMTGVDCTDGIRQKAAALYEQYLAHPAVSPHIHNGLFGNYDGSPDWTTRAADNFLLLSSQDSDTAMMLSTDTLLTMLKPYS
;
A
#
# COMPACT_ATOMS: atom_id res chain seq x y z
N MET A 1 2.09 4.57 -11.71
CA MET A 1 1.77 4.16 -10.33
C MET A 1 0.78 5.12 -9.69
N THR A 2 1.01 6.44 -9.72
CA THR A 2 0.14 7.45 -9.10
C THR A 2 -1.14 7.78 -9.88
N THR A 3 -1.10 7.91 -11.21
CA THR A 3 -2.29 8.19 -12.04
C THR A 3 -3.38 7.11 -11.96
N HIS A 4 -2.99 5.86 -11.71
CA HIS A 4 -3.90 4.73 -11.50
C HIS A 4 -3.63 4.11 -10.12
N SER A 5 -3.61 4.95 -9.08
CA SER A 5 -3.28 4.55 -7.70
C SER A 5 -4.16 3.41 -7.19
N GLY A 6 -5.46 3.42 -7.52
CA GLY A 6 -6.39 2.37 -7.13
C GLY A 6 -6.00 0.99 -7.68
N LEU A 7 -5.78 0.88 -9.00
CA LEU A 7 -5.35 -0.38 -9.62
C LEU A 7 -3.97 -0.81 -9.11
N PHE A 8 -3.03 0.14 -9.00
CA PHE A 8 -1.69 -0.15 -8.51
C PHE A 8 -1.72 -0.74 -7.09
N ASN A 9 -2.42 -0.11 -6.15
CA ASN A 9 -2.55 -0.58 -4.78
C ASN A 9 -3.23 -1.96 -4.70
N GLN A 10 -4.24 -2.24 -5.53
CA GLN A 10 -4.88 -3.57 -5.61
C GLN A 10 -3.90 -4.66 -6.06
N VAL A 11 -3.08 -4.37 -7.09
CA VAL A 11 -2.07 -5.32 -7.57
C VAL A 11 -1.03 -5.60 -6.50
N ILE A 12 -0.51 -4.56 -5.83
CA ILE A 12 0.47 -4.74 -4.75
C ILE A 12 -0.13 -5.56 -3.61
N LEU A 13 -1.35 -5.25 -3.18
CA LEU A 13 -2.04 -6.01 -2.13
C LEU A 13 -2.12 -7.50 -2.48
N HIS A 14 -2.59 -7.83 -3.69
CA HIS A 14 -2.74 -9.23 -4.09
C HIS A 14 -1.39 -9.94 -4.26
N CYS A 15 -0.34 -9.27 -4.74
CA CYS A 15 1.01 -9.82 -4.76
C CYS A 15 1.54 -10.11 -3.35
N MET A 16 1.26 -9.24 -2.38
CA MET A 16 1.74 -9.37 -1.00
C MET A 16 0.93 -10.36 -0.17
N THR A 17 -0.29 -10.71 -0.59
CA THR A 17 -1.23 -11.54 0.22
C THR A 17 -1.61 -12.86 -0.44
N GLY A 18 -1.48 -12.97 -1.77
CA GLY A 18 -1.84 -14.17 -2.54
C GLY A 18 -1.00 -15.37 -2.12
N VAL A 19 -1.65 -16.50 -1.84
CA VAL A 19 -0.97 -17.72 -1.35
C VAL A 19 -0.02 -18.33 -2.39
N ASP A 20 -0.34 -18.17 -3.68
CA ASP A 20 0.44 -18.73 -4.79
C ASP A 20 1.52 -17.76 -5.32
N CYS A 21 1.66 -16.56 -4.74
CA CYS A 21 2.70 -15.62 -5.11
C CYS A 21 4.06 -16.06 -4.56
N THR A 22 5.00 -16.27 -5.48
CA THR A 22 6.40 -16.60 -5.14
C THR A 22 7.08 -15.44 -4.42
N ASP A 23 8.15 -15.73 -3.68
CA ASP A 23 8.94 -14.69 -2.99
C ASP A 23 9.49 -13.65 -3.95
N GLY A 24 9.88 -14.05 -5.17
CA GLY A 24 10.33 -13.12 -6.21
C GLY A 24 9.24 -12.14 -6.65
N ILE A 25 7.97 -12.57 -6.70
CA ILE A 25 6.83 -11.68 -6.97
C ILE A 25 6.63 -10.71 -5.80
N ARG A 26 6.69 -11.19 -4.56
CA ARG A 26 6.55 -10.35 -3.35
C ARG A 26 7.67 -9.31 -3.26
N GLN A 27 8.92 -9.70 -3.48
CA GLN A 27 10.07 -8.80 -3.51
C GLN A 27 9.92 -7.73 -4.59
N LYS A 28 9.48 -8.12 -5.80
CA LYS A 28 9.25 -7.15 -6.88
C LYS A 28 8.10 -6.19 -6.55
N ALA A 29 7.04 -6.67 -5.93
CA ALA A 29 5.93 -5.82 -5.48
C ALA A 29 6.38 -4.84 -4.40
N ALA A 30 7.13 -5.30 -3.39
CA ALA A 30 7.69 -4.44 -2.35
C ALA A 30 8.58 -3.33 -2.96
N ALA A 31 9.49 -3.68 -3.87
CA ALA A 31 10.36 -2.72 -4.54
C ALA A 31 9.58 -1.69 -5.40
N LEU A 32 8.52 -2.11 -6.08
CA LEU A 32 7.65 -1.19 -6.82
C LEU A 32 6.89 -0.26 -5.87
N TYR A 33 6.48 -0.77 -4.70
CA TYR A 33 5.77 0.03 -3.72
C TYR A 33 6.69 1.05 -3.04
N GLU A 34 7.95 0.73 -2.78
CA GLU A 34 8.96 1.71 -2.34
C GLU A 34 9.12 2.86 -3.35
N GLN A 35 9.15 2.56 -4.66
CA GLN A 35 9.18 3.60 -5.69
C GLN A 35 7.91 4.46 -5.70
N TYR A 36 6.76 3.87 -5.39
CA TYR A 36 5.51 4.62 -5.23
C TYR A 36 5.54 5.55 -4.03
N LEU A 37 6.04 5.09 -2.88
CA LEU A 37 6.18 5.91 -1.67
C LEU A 37 7.18 7.05 -1.83
N ALA A 38 8.25 6.84 -2.59
CA ALA A 38 9.22 7.89 -2.93
C ALA A 38 8.68 8.94 -3.91
N HIS A 39 7.51 8.74 -4.50
CA HIS A 39 6.94 9.69 -5.46
C HIS A 39 6.54 11.00 -4.74
N PRO A 40 6.84 12.19 -5.30
CA PRO A 40 6.56 13.49 -4.64
C PRO A 40 5.09 13.76 -4.30
N ALA A 41 4.17 13.08 -4.98
CA ALA A 41 2.73 13.14 -4.70
C ALA A 41 2.26 12.19 -3.58
N VAL A 42 3.13 11.29 -3.11
CA VAL A 42 2.82 10.28 -2.08
C VAL A 42 3.62 10.55 -0.82
N SER A 43 4.91 10.89 -0.96
CA SER A 43 5.80 11.12 0.17
C SER A 43 5.31 12.15 1.22
N PRO A 44 4.57 13.22 0.87
CA PRO A 44 4.04 14.16 1.87
C PRO A 44 2.99 13.53 2.79
N HIS A 45 2.35 12.45 2.35
CA HIS A 45 1.32 11.73 3.11
C HIS A 45 1.91 10.65 4.04
N ILE A 46 3.22 10.41 3.96
CA ILE A 46 3.91 9.46 4.84
C ILE A 46 4.17 10.16 6.17
N HIS A 47 3.51 9.66 7.23
CA HIS A 47 3.70 10.18 8.57
C HIS A 47 4.54 9.21 9.40
N ASN A 48 5.75 9.64 9.75
CA ASN A 48 6.61 8.89 10.67
C ASN A 48 5.91 8.77 12.04
N GLY A 49 5.94 7.58 12.63
CA GLY A 49 5.16 7.26 13.84
C GLY A 49 3.74 6.72 13.60
N LEU A 50 3.28 6.63 12.34
CA LEU A 50 2.01 5.97 11.99
C LEU A 50 2.16 4.95 10.86
N PHE A 51 2.83 5.32 9.77
CA PHE A 51 2.88 4.49 8.56
C PHE A 51 3.80 3.28 8.72
N GLY A 52 3.30 2.10 8.35
CA GLY A 52 4.07 0.86 8.25
C GLY A 52 4.93 0.53 9.48
N ASN A 53 6.25 0.55 9.30
CA ASN A 53 7.25 0.29 10.34
C ASN A 53 7.60 1.53 11.19
N TYR A 54 6.83 2.62 11.04
CA TYR A 54 7.01 3.91 11.70
C TYR A 54 8.20 4.76 11.21
N ASP A 55 8.99 4.26 10.27
CA ASP A 55 10.19 4.91 9.70
C ASP A 55 10.05 5.16 8.19
N GLY A 56 8.81 5.36 7.73
CA GLY A 56 8.49 5.69 6.34
C GLY A 56 8.50 4.52 5.36
N SER A 57 8.65 3.29 5.84
CA SER A 57 8.54 2.07 5.03
C SER A 57 7.39 1.17 5.51
N PRO A 58 6.80 0.35 4.64
CA PRO A 58 5.84 -0.66 5.06
C PRO A 58 6.49 -1.71 5.96
N ASP A 59 5.73 -2.24 6.93
CA ASP A 59 6.07 -3.48 7.63
C ASP A 59 5.33 -4.66 6.99
N TRP A 60 5.97 -5.30 6.02
CA TRP A 60 5.40 -6.46 5.33
C TRP A 60 5.37 -7.75 6.18
N THR A 61 5.91 -7.74 7.40
CA THR A 61 5.90 -8.92 8.29
C THR A 61 4.55 -9.10 8.99
N THR A 62 3.74 -8.06 9.08
CA THR A 62 2.41 -8.08 9.69
C THR A 62 1.35 -7.45 8.78
N ARG A 63 0.17 -8.07 8.74
CA ARG A 63 -0.98 -7.55 7.97
C ARG A 63 -1.75 -6.45 8.70
N ALA A 64 -1.52 -6.33 10.01
CA ALA A 64 -2.15 -5.32 10.86
C ALA A 64 -1.48 -3.94 10.74
N ALA A 65 -0.25 -3.87 10.21
CA ALA A 65 0.42 -2.59 9.99
C ALA A 65 -0.24 -1.80 8.85
N ASP A 66 -0.31 -0.48 9.02
CA ASP A 66 -0.84 0.48 8.07
C ASP A 66 0.13 0.70 6.90
N ASN A 67 0.18 -0.29 6.02
CA ASN A 67 1.14 -0.39 4.92
C ASN A 67 0.68 0.32 3.63
N PHE A 68 -0.61 0.63 3.51
CA PHE A 68 -1.18 1.14 2.26
C PHE A 68 -1.54 2.62 2.36
N LEU A 69 -1.11 3.40 1.36
CA LEU A 69 -1.51 4.79 1.13
C LEU A 69 -2.23 4.89 -0.22
N LEU A 70 -3.49 5.28 -0.19
CA LEU A 70 -4.33 5.45 -1.37
C LEU A 70 -4.55 6.93 -1.60
N LEU A 71 -4.05 7.46 -2.72
CA LEU A 71 -4.34 8.82 -3.15
C LEU A 71 -5.80 8.95 -3.58
N SER A 72 -6.45 10.06 -3.20
CA SER A 72 -7.76 10.43 -3.73
C SER A 72 -7.68 10.64 -5.24
N SER A 73 -8.76 10.26 -5.94
CA SER A 73 -8.89 10.46 -7.39
C SER A 73 -9.32 11.87 -7.77
N GLN A 74 -9.66 12.72 -6.79
CA GLN A 74 -10.20 14.07 -7.02
C GLN A 74 -9.35 15.16 -6.38
N ASP A 75 -8.72 14.87 -5.24
CA ASP A 75 -7.96 15.83 -4.44
C ASP A 75 -6.56 15.27 -4.16
N SER A 76 -5.52 15.98 -4.63
CA SER A 76 -4.13 15.55 -4.46
C SER A 76 -3.65 15.57 -3.00
N ASP A 77 -4.32 16.37 -2.16
CA ASP A 77 -3.90 16.62 -0.78
C ASP A 77 -4.60 15.68 0.21
N THR A 78 -5.49 14.82 -0.29
CA THR A 78 -6.18 13.81 0.51
C THR A 78 -5.68 12.41 0.17
N ALA A 79 -5.21 11.68 1.19
CA ALA A 79 -4.86 10.27 1.10
C ALA A 79 -5.52 9.46 2.22
N MET A 80 -5.74 8.18 1.97
CA MET A 80 -6.22 7.21 2.96
C MET A 80 -5.09 6.26 3.33
N MET A 81 -4.82 6.14 4.62
CA MET A 81 -3.86 5.18 5.18
C MET A 81 -4.62 4.06 5.88
N LEU A 82 -4.27 2.80 5.56
CA LEU A 82 -4.93 1.63 6.15
C LEU A 82 -4.07 0.37 6.08
N SER A 83 -4.42 -0.59 6.91
CA SER A 83 -3.74 -1.87 7.00
C SER A 83 -4.06 -2.81 5.82
N THR A 84 -3.16 -3.78 5.62
CA THR A 84 -3.32 -4.85 4.62
C THR A 84 -4.65 -5.59 4.83
N ASP A 85 -4.98 -5.95 6.07
CA ASP A 85 -6.23 -6.67 6.38
C ASP A 85 -7.47 -5.81 6.11
N THR A 86 -7.44 -4.53 6.49
CA THR A 86 -8.56 -3.61 6.23
C THR A 86 -8.79 -3.47 4.73
N LEU A 87 -7.72 -3.26 3.95
CA LEU A 87 -7.84 -3.11 2.50
C LEU A 87 -8.38 -4.36 1.81
N LEU A 88 -8.00 -5.57 2.27
CA LEU A 88 -8.57 -6.83 1.77
C LEU A 88 -10.08 -6.87 1.96
N THR A 89 -10.57 -6.53 3.15
CA THR A 89 -12.01 -6.54 3.44
C THR A 89 -12.77 -5.45 2.69
N MET A 90 -12.17 -4.29 2.43
CA MET A 90 -12.82 -3.22 1.65
C MET A 90 -12.94 -3.56 0.16
N LEU A 91 -11.94 -4.23 -0.42
CA LEU A 91 -11.96 -4.62 -1.83
C LEU A 91 -12.87 -5.82 -2.10
N LYS A 92 -12.98 -6.73 -1.12
CA LYS A 92 -13.89 -7.86 -1.16
C LYS A 92 -14.67 -7.94 0.16
N PRO A 93 -15.73 -7.12 0.31
CA PRO A 93 -16.53 -7.12 1.52
C PRO A 93 -17.19 -8.49 1.73
N TYR A 94 -17.34 -8.89 3.00
CA TYR A 94 -18.07 -10.09 3.36
C TYR A 94 -19.51 -9.96 2.86
N SER A 95 -19.97 -10.97 2.10
CA SER A 95 -21.36 -11.15 1.67
C SER A 95 -22.22 -11.76 2.77
#